data_AF-A0AA42PPU9-F1
#
_entry.id   AF-A0AA42PPU9-F1
#
_cell.length_a   1.000
_cell.length_b   1.000
_cell.length_c   1.000
_cell.angle_alpha   90.00
_cell.angle_beta   90.00
_cell.angle_gamma   90.00
#
_symmetry.space_group_name_H-M   'P 1'
#
loop_
_entity.id
_entity.type
_entity.pdbx_description
1 polymer ?
#
loop_
_entity_poly.entity_id
_entity_poly.type
_entity_poly.pdbx_seq_one_letter_code
_entity_poly.pdbx_strand_id
1 'polypeptide(L)'
;MVARCKAGNSWPPDLAEFVTLVADTGGNALGLRTADVMAEYRRWRNESYRYDSSEQFPWRHPVLYLICTEMRRTGVERQMIQSELEALAAMQLAKWEKHVADGHQIPPVRKQIAAPRHAPGPTPAQLLKAQAEAAKSKRM
;
A
#
# COMPACT_ATOMS: atom_id res chain seq x y z
N MET A 1 0.86 -30.21 -14.22
CA MET A 1 0.11 -31.48 -14.21
C MET A 1 0.89 -32.62 -14.89
N VAL A 2 1.24 -32.52 -16.17
CA VAL A 2 2.03 -33.54 -16.91
C VAL A 2 3.39 -33.86 -16.26
N ALA A 3 4.05 -32.88 -15.65
CA ALA A 3 5.31 -33.09 -14.94
C ALA A 3 5.17 -33.88 -13.62
N ARG A 4 4.01 -33.83 -12.94
CA ARG A 4 3.74 -34.56 -11.69
C ARG A 4 3.48 -36.04 -11.94
N CYS A 5 2.71 -36.36 -12.99
CA CYS A 5 2.51 -37.75 -13.42
C CYS A 5 3.85 -38.42 -13.79
N LYS A 6 4.81 -37.65 -14.33
CA LYS A 6 6.18 -38.13 -14.62
C LYS A 6 7.05 -38.35 -13.39
N ALA A 7 6.72 -37.74 -12.25
CA ALA A 7 7.48 -37.86 -10.99
C ALA A 7 7.03 -39.03 -10.10
N GLY A 8 6.06 -39.84 -10.55
CA GLY A 8 5.57 -41.02 -9.82
C GLY A 8 4.38 -40.76 -8.90
N ASN A 9 3.82 -39.54 -8.87
CA ASN A 9 2.60 -39.28 -8.10
C ASN A 9 1.37 -39.84 -8.85
N SER A 10 0.52 -40.54 -8.10
CA SER A 10 -0.72 -41.14 -8.60
C SER A 10 -1.70 -40.06 -9.10
N TRP A 11 -2.43 -40.38 -10.17
CA TRP A 11 -3.63 -39.65 -10.57
C TRP A 11 -4.86 -40.54 -10.36
N PRO A 12 -5.92 -40.08 -9.66
CA PRO A 12 -6.04 -38.77 -9.00
C PRO A 12 -5.14 -38.65 -7.73
N PRO A 13 -4.81 -37.42 -7.30
CA PRO A 13 -4.11 -37.18 -6.04
C PRO A 13 -4.95 -37.68 -4.86
N ASP A 14 -4.29 -38.07 -3.77
CA ASP A 14 -5.01 -38.31 -2.52
C ASP A 14 -5.59 -37.00 -1.95
N LEU A 15 -6.46 -37.09 -0.94
CA LEU A 15 -7.12 -35.90 -0.38
C LEU A 15 -6.12 -34.89 0.19
N ALA A 16 -5.03 -35.33 0.83
CA ALA A 16 -4.03 -34.44 1.42
C ALA A 16 -3.18 -33.77 0.31
N GLU A 17 -2.79 -34.53 -0.71
CA GLU A 17 -2.12 -34.02 -1.91
C GLU A 17 -3.02 -33.06 -2.70
N PHE A 18 -4.32 -33.29 -2.71
CA PHE A 18 -5.30 -32.39 -3.34
C PHE A 18 -5.44 -31.10 -2.54
N VAL A 19 -5.62 -31.17 -1.22
CA VAL A 19 -5.76 -30.00 -0.35
C VAL A 19 -4.49 -29.14 -0.38
N THR A 20 -3.31 -29.75 -0.38
CA THR A 20 -2.03 -29.03 -0.52
C THR A 20 -1.89 -28.38 -1.88
N LEU A 21 -2.24 -29.09 -2.97
CA LEU A 21 -2.25 -28.52 -4.31
C LEU A 21 -3.20 -27.32 -4.42
N VAL A 22 -4.42 -27.42 -3.89
CA VAL A 22 -5.39 -26.32 -3.87
C VAL A 22 -4.90 -25.17 -3.00
N ALA A 23 -4.22 -25.43 -1.89
CA ALA A 23 -3.61 -24.39 -1.05
C ALA A 23 -2.46 -23.66 -1.76
N ASP A 24 -1.66 -24.38 -2.55
CA ASP A 24 -0.54 -23.83 -3.34
C ASP A 24 -0.99 -23.09 -4.61
N THR A 25 -2.09 -23.54 -5.22
CA THR A 25 -2.65 -22.94 -6.45
C THR A 25 -3.77 -21.93 -6.19
N GLY A 26 -4.26 -21.83 -4.95
CA GLY A 26 -5.37 -20.96 -4.55
C GLY A 26 -5.04 -19.47 -4.44
N GLY A 27 -3.95 -19.01 -5.06
CA GLY A 27 -3.69 -17.58 -5.24
C GLY A 27 -4.67 -16.99 -6.25
N ASN A 28 -5.08 -15.75 -6.02
CA ASN A 28 -5.89 -15.01 -6.99
C ASN A 28 -5.09 -14.68 -8.26
N ALA A 29 -5.66 -13.95 -9.23
CA ALA A 29 -4.93 -13.52 -10.44
C ALA A 29 -3.61 -12.74 -10.16
N LEU A 30 -3.43 -12.25 -8.92
CA LEU A 30 -2.24 -11.55 -8.43
C LEU A 30 -1.24 -12.48 -7.71
N GLY A 31 -1.56 -13.78 -7.57
CA GLY A 31 -0.77 -14.74 -6.80
C GLY A 31 -0.79 -14.48 -5.29
N LEU A 32 -1.80 -13.78 -4.78
CA LEU A 32 -1.90 -13.35 -3.39
C LEU A 32 -3.17 -13.91 -2.74
N ARG A 33 -3.09 -14.20 -1.43
CA ARG A 33 -4.23 -14.55 -0.59
C ARG A 33 -4.45 -13.45 0.45
N THR A 34 -5.63 -13.44 1.07
CA THR A 34 -5.93 -12.53 2.19
C THR A 34 -4.91 -12.67 3.31
N ALA A 35 -4.45 -13.89 3.61
CA ALA A 35 -3.41 -14.13 4.60
C ALA A 35 -2.07 -13.43 4.27
N ASP A 36 -1.70 -13.39 2.98
CA ASP A 36 -0.47 -12.73 2.53
C ASP A 36 -0.59 -11.21 2.68
N VAL A 37 -1.77 -10.64 2.41
CA VAL A 37 -2.08 -9.22 2.67
C VAL A 37 -1.95 -8.90 4.16
N MET A 38 -2.56 -9.72 5.03
CA MET A 38 -2.52 -9.53 6.47
C MET A 38 -1.10 -9.67 7.05
N ALA A 39 -0.30 -10.60 6.52
CA ALA A 39 1.09 -10.76 6.89
C ALA A 39 1.93 -9.53 6.48
N GLU A 40 1.74 -9.05 5.25
CA GLU A 40 2.42 -7.84 4.77
C GLU A 40 2.01 -6.60 5.58
N TYR A 41 0.71 -6.46 5.90
CA TYR A 41 0.21 -5.38 6.73
C TYR A 41 0.85 -5.37 8.12
N ARG A 42 0.97 -6.55 8.76
CA ARG A 42 1.66 -6.69 10.05
C ARG A 42 3.14 -6.33 9.93
N ARG A 43 3.84 -6.81 8.89
CA ARG A 43 5.25 -6.48 8.62
C ARG A 43 5.44 -4.98 8.47
N TRP A 44 4.62 -4.33 7.64
CA TRP A 44 4.67 -2.89 7.43
C TRP A 44 4.35 -2.12 8.72
N ARG A 45 3.33 -2.49 9.49
CA ARG A 45 3.06 -1.81 10.78
C ARG A 45 4.23 -1.92 11.76
N ASN A 46 4.92 -3.06 11.77
CA ASN A 46 6.03 -3.30 12.70
C ASN A 46 7.35 -2.67 12.24
N GLU A 47 7.58 -2.48 10.95
CA GLU A 47 8.87 -2.04 10.41
C GLU A 47 8.83 -0.68 9.70
N SER A 48 7.64 -0.11 9.47
CA SER A 48 7.47 1.17 8.76
C SER A 48 8.23 2.33 9.40
N TYR A 49 8.47 2.29 10.72
CA TYR A 49 9.24 3.31 11.43
C TYR A 49 10.69 3.43 10.93
N ARG A 50 11.20 2.43 10.21
CA ARG A 50 12.57 2.42 9.64
C ARG A 50 12.68 3.21 8.33
N TYR A 51 11.57 3.67 7.77
CA TYR A 51 11.49 4.34 6.49
C TYR A 51 10.79 5.69 6.64
N ASP A 52 11.21 6.71 5.90
CA ASP A 52 10.60 8.05 6.03
C ASP A 52 9.15 8.12 5.57
N SER A 53 8.76 7.23 4.65
CA SER A 53 7.38 7.14 4.14
C SER A 53 7.03 5.70 3.77
N SER A 54 5.73 5.42 3.72
CA SER A 54 5.21 4.13 3.26
C SER A 54 5.61 3.81 1.81
N GLU A 55 5.90 4.82 0.99
CA GLU A 55 6.33 4.63 -0.40
C GLU A 55 7.76 4.10 -0.50
N GLN A 56 8.59 4.32 0.52
CA GLN A 56 9.98 3.83 0.60
C GLN A 56 10.09 2.43 1.21
N PHE A 57 9.00 1.93 1.79
CA PHE A 57 8.96 0.59 2.33
C PHE A 57 9.12 -0.46 1.20
N PRO A 58 9.92 -1.53 1.39
CA PRO A 58 10.16 -2.55 0.37
C PRO A 58 8.98 -3.52 0.27
N TRP A 59 7.90 -3.06 -0.36
CA TRP A 59 6.70 -3.86 -0.64
C TRP A 59 7.03 -5.07 -1.51
N ARG A 60 6.51 -6.24 -1.16
CA ARG A 60 6.67 -7.46 -1.98
C ARG A 60 5.95 -7.36 -3.33
N HIS A 61 4.89 -6.55 -3.38
CA HIS A 61 4.09 -6.33 -4.57
C HIS A 61 3.45 -4.93 -4.54
N PRO A 62 3.38 -4.18 -5.66
CA PRO A 62 2.81 -2.83 -5.69
C PRO A 62 1.36 -2.77 -5.19
N VAL A 63 0.56 -3.82 -5.46
CA VAL A 63 -0.82 -3.89 -4.96
C VAL A 63 -0.89 -3.90 -3.44
N LEU A 64 0.10 -4.49 -2.76
CA LEU A 64 0.10 -4.58 -1.30
C LEU A 64 0.27 -3.20 -0.66
N TYR A 65 1.04 -2.30 -1.28
CA TYR A 65 1.11 -0.90 -0.87
C TYR A 65 -0.27 -0.24 -0.89
N LEU A 66 -0.99 -0.39 -2.01
CA LEU A 66 -2.31 0.21 -2.20
C LEU A 66 -3.33 -0.37 -1.23
N ILE A 67 -3.32 -1.69 -1.03
CA ILE A 67 -4.23 -2.38 -0.11
C ILE A 67 -3.93 -2.00 1.34
N CYS A 68 -2.67 -2.09 1.78
CA CYS A 68 -2.30 -1.88 3.18
C CYS A 68 -2.49 -0.42 3.62
N THR A 69 -2.21 0.54 2.75
CA THR A 69 -2.42 1.97 3.05
C THR A 69 -3.91 2.29 3.19
N GLU A 70 -4.76 1.75 2.30
CA GLU A 70 -6.22 1.86 2.41
C GLU A 70 -6.74 1.17 3.68
N MET A 71 -6.28 -0.05 3.98
CA MET A 71 -6.65 -0.75 5.20
C MET A 71 -6.29 0.04 6.47
N ARG A 72 -5.12 0.71 6.50
CA ARG A 72 -4.75 1.55 7.64
C ARG A 72 -5.68 2.75 7.77
N ARG A 73 -5.99 3.42 6.66
CA ARG A 73 -6.89 4.58 6.65
C ARG A 73 -8.27 4.19 7.15
N THR A 74 -8.90 3.23 6.50
CA THR A 74 -10.27 2.77 6.82
C THR A 74 -10.34 2.10 8.18
N GLY A 75 -9.32 1.31 8.56
CA GLY A 75 -9.27 0.65 9.85
C GLY A 75 -9.20 1.63 11.02
N VAL A 76 -8.44 2.73 10.89
CA VAL A 76 -8.39 3.80 11.90
C VAL A 76 -9.69 4.61 11.90
N GLU A 77 -10.20 5.00 10.73
CA GLU A 77 -11.43 5.79 10.61
C GLU A 77 -12.65 5.08 11.21
N ARG A 78 -12.73 3.76 11.03
CA ARG A 78 -13.89 2.95 11.47
C ARG A 78 -13.65 2.14 12.75
N GLN A 79 -12.48 2.28 13.39
CA GLN A 79 -12.11 1.56 14.61
C GLN A 79 -12.30 0.03 14.49
N MET A 80 -11.85 -0.53 13.37
CA MET A 80 -12.09 -1.94 13.04
C MET A 80 -11.33 -2.92 13.93
N ILE A 81 -11.98 -4.03 14.28
CA ILE A 81 -11.33 -5.18 14.93
C ILE A 81 -10.63 -6.08 13.91
N GLN A 82 -9.84 -7.05 14.39
CA GLN A 82 -9.01 -7.93 13.56
C GLN A 82 -9.82 -8.68 12.49
N SER A 83 -11.00 -9.22 12.82
CA SER A 83 -11.86 -9.96 11.88
C SER A 83 -12.44 -9.05 10.80
N GLU A 84 -12.83 -7.82 11.16
CA GLU A 84 -13.31 -6.82 10.20
C GLU A 84 -12.19 -6.36 9.27
N LEU A 85 -10.97 -6.24 9.79
CA LEU A 85 -9.80 -5.89 9.00
C LEU A 85 -9.42 -7.00 8.01
N GLU A 86 -9.58 -8.27 8.40
CA GLU A 86 -9.42 -9.43 7.51
C GLU A 86 -10.49 -9.47 6.41
N ALA A 87 -11.75 -9.17 6.76
CA ALA A 87 -12.81 -9.04 5.77
C ALA A 87 -12.55 -7.88 4.79
N LEU A 88 -12.04 -6.74 5.28
CA LEU A 88 -11.64 -5.61 4.45
C LEU A 88 -10.48 -5.98 3.52
N ALA A 89 -9.49 -6.71 4.01
CA ALA A 89 -8.37 -7.20 3.21
C ALA A 89 -8.87 -8.09 2.06
N ALA A 90 -9.79 -9.02 2.34
CA ALA A 90 -10.38 -9.89 1.33
C ALA A 90 -11.16 -9.09 0.27
N MET A 91 -11.98 -8.13 0.72
CA MET A 91 -12.75 -7.26 -0.18
C MET A 91 -11.83 -6.44 -1.09
N GLN A 92 -10.79 -5.83 -0.53
CA GLN A 92 -9.87 -5.00 -1.29
C GLN A 92 -9.03 -5.84 -2.26
N LEU A 93 -8.64 -7.05 -1.87
CA LEU A 93 -7.94 -8.00 -2.74
C LEU A 93 -8.81 -8.42 -3.93
N ALA A 94 -10.08 -8.75 -3.70
CA ALA A 94 -11.04 -9.09 -4.75
C ALA A 94 -11.29 -7.90 -5.71
N LYS A 95 -11.34 -6.66 -5.17
CA LYS A 95 -11.44 -5.44 -5.98
C LYS A 95 -10.25 -5.29 -6.94
N TRP A 96 -9.04 -5.51 -6.46
CA TRP A 96 -7.83 -5.40 -7.29
C TRP A 96 -7.69 -6.56 -8.26
N GLU A 97 -8.12 -7.76 -7.89
CA GLU A 97 -8.21 -8.88 -8.82
C GLU A 97 -9.14 -8.56 -9.98
N LYS A 98 -10.34 -8.05 -9.69
CA LYS A 98 -11.26 -7.60 -10.74
C LYS A 98 -10.65 -6.50 -11.61
N HIS A 99 -9.97 -5.52 -11.00
CA HIS A 99 -9.32 -4.45 -11.74
C HIS A 99 -8.30 -4.97 -12.77
N VAL A 100 -7.49 -5.96 -12.39
CA VAL A 100 -6.53 -6.60 -13.30
C VAL A 100 -7.22 -7.50 -14.32
N ALA A 101 -8.27 -8.22 -13.92
CA ALA A 101 -9.07 -9.02 -14.85
C ALA A 101 -9.74 -8.16 -15.95
N ASP A 102 -10.12 -6.92 -15.60
CA ASP A 102 -10.63 -5.92 -16.53
C ASP A 102 -9.52 -5.33 -17.44
N GLY A 103 -8.27 -5.82 -17.36
CA GLY A 103 -7.14 -5.43 -18.19
C GLY A 103 -6.37 -4.19 -17.71
N HIS A 104 -6.69 -3.66 -16.53
CA HIS A 104 -6.01 -2.48 -16.00
C HIS A 104 -4.68 -2.85 -15.35
N GLN A 105 -3.70 -1.94 -15.45
CA GLN A 105 -2.40 -2.10 -14.81
C GLN A 105 -2.43 -1.61 -13.36
N ILE A 106 -1.69 -2.31 -12.51
CA ILE A 106 -1.51 -1.91 -11.12
C ILE A 106 -0.58 -0.69 -11.09
N PRO A 107 -1.01 0.44 -10.51
CA PRO A 107 -0.16 1.60 -10.40
C PRO A 107 1.13 1.29 -9.62
N PRO A 108 2.30 1.74 -10.09
CA PRO A 108 3.54 1.58 -9.34
C PRO A 108 3.52 2.48 -8.09
N VAL A 109 4.24 2.07 -7.06
CA VAL A 109 4.45 2.87 -5.85
C VAL A 109 5.25 4.12 -6.23
N ARG A 110 4.66 5.31 -6.07
CA ARG A 110 5.28 6.59 -6.41
C ARG A 110 5.29 7.49 -5.19
N LYS A 111 6.40 8.21 -4.99
CA LYS A 111 6.48 9.30 -4.02
C LYS A 111 5.65 10.47 -4.53
N GLN A 112 4.80 11.05 -3.68
CA GLN A 112 4.11 12.28 -4.04
C GLN A 112 5.14 13.37 -4.41
N ILE A 113 4.98 13.97 -5.59
CA ILE A 113 5.83 15.07 -6.03
C ILE A 113 5.62 16.24 -5.06
N ALA A 114 6.71 16.91 -4.67
CA ALA A 114 6.61 18.08 -3.81
C ALA A 114 5.61 19.07 -4.40
N ALA A 115 4.67 19.55 -3.58
CA ALA A 115 3.73 20.59 -4.01
C ALA A 115 4.52 21.79 -4.57
N PRO A 116 4.06 22.42 -5.68
CA PRO A 116 4.69 23.63 -6.19
C PRO A 116 4.82 24.65 -5.07
N ARG A 117 6.06 24.93 -4.65
CA ARG A 117 6.33 25.99 -3.68
C ARG A 117 6.25 27.31 -4.42
N HIS A 118 5.15 28.05 -4.23
CA HIS A 118 5.14 29.47 -4.55
C HIS A 118 6.27 30.14 -3.77
N ALA A 119 7.01 31.05 -4.42
CA ALA A 119 7.99 31.86 -3.71
C ALA A 119 7.29 32.52 -2.52
N PRO A 120 7.76 32.33 -1.28
CA PRO A 120 7.13 32.95 -0.14
C PRO A 120 7.22 34.46 -0.36
N GLY A 121 6.05 35.11 -0.50
CA GLY A 121 5.97 36.56 -0.51
C GLY A 121 6.55 37.14 0.78
N PRO A 122 6.84 38.45 0.82
CA PRO A 122 7.37 39.09 2.03
C PRO A 122 6.44 38.79 3.20
N THR A 123 7.02 38.25 4.27
CA THR A 123 6.25 37.98 5.49
C THR A 123 5.73 39.29 6.08
N PRO A 124 4.62 39.29 6.83
CA PRO A 124 4.12 40.49 7.50
C PRO A 124 5.19 41.21 8.33
N ALA A 125 6.09 40.45 8.98
CA ALA A 125 7.22 41.00 9.72
C ALA A 125 8.23 41.74 8.84
N GLN A 126 8.51 41.22 7.63
CA GLN A 126 9.38 41.88 6.66
C GLN A 126 8.76 43.17 6.12
N LEU A 127 7.45 43.19 5.89
CA LEU A 127 6.72 44.39 5.48
C LEU A 127 6.78 45.47 6.57
N LEU A 128 6.54 45.11 7.82
CA LEU A 128 6.62 46.04 8.96
C LEU A 128 8.04 46.59 9.16
N LYS A 129 9.07 45.75 9.01
CA LYS A 129 10.47 46.18 9.07
C LYS A 129 10.80 47.19 7.98
N ALA A 130 10.39 46.91 6.74
CA ALA A 130 10.60 47.82 5.60
C ALA A 130 9.88 49.17 5.80
N GLN A 131 8.64 49.16 6.34
CA GLN A 131 7.92 50.38 6.69
C GLN A 131 8.65 51.20 7.76
N ALA A 132 9.17 50.53 8.79
CA ALA A 132 9.93 51.20 9.86
C ALA A 132 11.25 51.80 9.35
N GLU A 133 11.96 51.09 8.46
CA GLU A 133 13.18 51.57 7.81
C GLU A 133 12.90 52.78 6.89
N ALA A 134 11.83 52.73 6.10
CA ALA A 134 11.39 53.85 5.27
C ALA A 134 11.00 55.08 6.11
N ALA A 135 10.32 54.88 7.24
CA ALA A 135 9.95 55.96 8.15
C ALA A 135 11.18 56.61 8.83
N LYS A 136 12.23 55.83 9.12
CA LYS A 136 13.51 56.36 9.62
C LYS A 136 14.25 57.16 8.56
N SER A 137 14.34 56.65 7.33
CA SER A 137 15.04 57.34 6.24
C SER A 137 14.36 58.63 5.80
N LYS A 138 13.06 58.80 6.05
CA LYS A 138 12.30 60.03 5.75
C LYS A 138 12.39 61.08 6.89
N ARG A 139 12.93 60.70 8.04
CA ARG A 139 13.10 61.56 9.23
C ARG A 139 14.52 62.11 9.36
N MET A 140 15.49 61.59 8.61
CA MET A 140 16.81 62.19 8.37
C MET A 140 16.74 63.10 7.15
#